data_AF-A0A979GHA3-F1
#
_entry.id   AF-A0A979GHA3-F1
#
_cell.length_a   1.000
_cell.length_b   1.000
_cell.length_c   1.000
_cell.angle_alpha   90.00
_cell.angle_beta   90.00
_cell.angle_gamma   90.00
#
_symmetry.space_group_name_H-M   'P 1'
#
loop_
_entity.id
_entity.type
_entity.pdbx_description
1 polymer ?
#
loop_
_entity_poly.entity_id
_entity_poly.type
_entity_poly.pdbx_seq_one_letter_code
_entity_poly.pdbx_strand_id
1 'polypeptide(L)' 'MDDIVFAGNRALYLILVMSAGPIAVATFVGLLVGLFQTVTQLQEQTLPFGVKLLCVSICFF' A
#
# COMPACT_ATOMS: atom_id res chain seq x y z
N MET A 1 11.05 20.91 25.72
CA MET A 1 11.48 20.45 24.38
C MET A 1 11.20 18.96 24.22
N ASP A 2 11.26 18.20 25.30
CA ASP A 2 10.98 16.76 25.34
C ASP A 2 9.54 16.39 24.94
N ASP A 3 8.53 17.21 25.27
CA ASP A 3 7.14 16.96 24.86
C ASP A 3 6.95 16.98 23.33
N ILE A 4 7.69 17.85 22.64
CA ILE A 4 7.63 17.96 21.17
C ILE A 4 8.26 16.72 20.53
N VAL A 5 9.36 16.23 21.11
CA VAL A 5 10.03 15.00 20.66
C VAL A 5 9.15 13.78 20.93
N PHE A 6 8.51 13.71 22.10
CA PHE A 6 7.58 12.64 22.45
C PHE A 6 6.34 12.62 21.54
N ALA A 7 5.73 13.78 21.31
CA ALA A 7 4.60 13.92 20.38
C ALA A 7 4.99 13.54 18.95
N GLY A 8 6.19 13.95 18.50
CA GLY A 8 6.73 13.58 17.18
C GLY A 8 6.91 12.08 17.01
N ASN A 9 7.59 11.41 17.96
CA ASN A 9 7.78 9.96 17.93
C ASN A 9 6.44 9.21 17.96
N ARG A 10 5.50 9.65 18.80
CA ARG A 10 4.18 9.01 18.89
C ARG A 10 3.37 9.20 17.62
N ALA A 11 3.43 10.37 16.98
CA ALA A 11 2.79 10.62 15.69
C ALA A 11 3.37 9.71 14.59
N LEU A 12 4.71 9.62 14.48
CA LEU A 12 5.36 8.74 13.52
C LEU A 12 5.00 7.27 13.75
N TYR A 13 4.94 6.83 15.00
CA TYR A 13 4.56 5.47 15.34
C TYR A 13 3.11 5.16 14.93
N LEU A 14 2.18 6.08 15.20
CA LEU A 14 0.77 5.94 14.80
C LEU A 14 0.61 5.91 13.27
N ILE A 15 1.34 6.77 12.54
CA ILE A 15 1.36 6.78 11.08
C ILE A 15 1.87 5.44 10.54
N LEU A 16 2.96 4.93 11.11
CA LEU A 16 3.56 3.66 10.70
C LEU A 16 2.58 2.50 10.91
N VAL A 17 1.94 2.41 12.08
CA VAL A 17 0.98 1.33 12.38
C VAL A 17 -0.28 1.45 11.53
N MET A 18 -0.83 2.65 11.32
CA MET A 18 -2.01 2.83 10.45
C MET A 18 -1.72 2.53 8.98
N SER A 19 -0.53 2.89 8.48
CA SER A 19 -0.18 2.71 7.07
C SER A 19 0.33 1.31 6.73
N ALA A 20 0.86 0.56 7.70
CA ALA A 20 1.43 -0.77 7.48
C ALA A 20 0.45 -1.75 6.81
N GLY A 21 -0.81 -1.79 7.27
CA GLY A 21 -1.86 -2.65 6.71
C GLY A 21 -2.13 -2.41 5.22
N PRO A 22 -2.58 -1.21 4.82
CA PRO A 22 -2.88 -0.93 3.42
C PRO A 22 -1.63 -1.02 2.52
N ILE A 23 -0.44 -0.68 3.00
CA ILE A 23 0.81 -0.82 2.25
C ILE A 23 1.12 -2.30 1.97
N ALA A 24 0.94 -3.18 2.95
CA ALA A 24 1.17 -4.63 2.79
C ALA A 24 0.22 -5.23 1.74
N VAL A 25 -1.07 -4.87 1.78
CA VAL A 25 -2.04 -5.33 0.78
C VAL A 25 -1.71 -4.79 -0.61
N ALA A 26 -1.39 -3.49 -0.72
CA ALA A 26 -1.04 -2.87 -2.00
C ALA A 26 0.21 -3.48 -2.64
N THR A 27 1.22 -3.83 -1.84
CA THR A 27 2.45 -4.48 -2.31
C THR A 27 2.21 -5.92 -2.75
N PHE A 28 1.46 -6.72 -1.98
CA PHE A 28 1.16 -8.11 -2.33
C PHE A 28 0.37 -8.21 -3.64
N VAL A 29 -0.69 -7.39 -3.77
CA VAL A 29 -1.53 -7.36 -4.97
C VAL A 29 -0.76 -6.81 -6.17
N GLY A 30 0.03 -5.76 -5.98
CA GLY A 30 0.86 -5.20 -7.04
C GLY A 30 1.87 -6.21 -7.60
N LEU A 31 2.44 -7.04 -6.72
CA LEU A 31 3.37 -8.11 -7.11
C LEU A 31 2.67 -9.22 -7.90
N LEU A 32 1.49 -9.67 -7.45
CA LEU A 32 0.69 -10.67 -8.15
C LEU A 32 0.28 -10.20 -9.55
N VAL A 33 -0.18 -8.95 -9.68
CA VAL A 33 -0.57 -8.39 -10.97
C VAL A 33 0.64 -8.24 -11.88
N GLY A 34 1.78 -7.75 -11.38
CA GLY A 34 3.02 -7.64 -12.18
C GLY A 34 3.54 -9.00 -12.67
N LEU A 35 3.42 -10.04 -11.85
CA LEU A 35 3.74 -11.41 -12.25
C LEU A 35 2.80 -11.90 -13.37
N PHE A 36 1.50 -11.62 -13.26
CA PHE A 36 0.54 -11.93 -14.32
C PHE A 36 0.88 -11.21 -15.63
N GLN A 37 1.19 -9.91 -15.57
CA GLN A 37 1.56 -9.13 -16.74
C GLN A 37 2.80 -9.66 -17.47
N THR A 38 3.77 -10.19 -16.73
CA THR A 38 4.98 -10.77 -17.31
C THR A 38 4.73 -12.16 -17.91
N VAL A 39 3.95 -13.01 -17.25
CA VAL A 39 3.63 -14.37 -17.74
C VAL A 39 2.74 -14.32 -18.99
N THR A 40 1.71 -13.46 -19.02
CA THR A 40 0.77 -13.38 -20.15
C THR A 40 1.15 -12.35 -21.20
N GLN A 41 2.28 -11.66 -21.04
CA GLN A 41 2.74 -10.56 -21.91
C GLN A 41 1.73 -9.40 -22.07
N LEU A 42 0.76 -9.28 -21.15
CA LEU A 42 -0.24 -8.20 -21.12
C LEU A 42 0.31 -7.03 -20.31
N GLN A 43 1.14 -6.19 -20.93
CA GLN A 43 1.73 -5.00 -20.30
C GLN A 43 0.82 -3.76 -20.46
N GLU A 44 -0.48 -3.92 -20.20
CA GLU A 44 -1.42 -2.80 -20.21
C GLU A 44 -1.28 -1.99 -18.91
N GLN A 45 -0.78 -0.76 -19.02
CA GLN A 45 -0.48 0.12 -17.88
C GLN A 45 -1.72 0.53 -17.05
N THR A 46 -2.92 0.35 -17.58
CA THR A 46 -4.20 0.67 -16.93
C THR A 46 -4.68 -0.43 -15.95
N LEU A 47 -4.37 -1.70 -16.23
CA LEU A 47 -4.72 -2.85 -15.39
C LEU A 47 -4.14 -2.79 -13.95
N PRO A 48 -2.84 -2.53 -13.72
CA PRO A 48 -2.27 -2.51 -12.38
C PRO A 48 -2.74 -1.29 -11.59
N PHE A 49 -3.11 -0.21 -12.26
CA PHE A 49 -3.69 0.97 -11.63
C PHE A 49 -5.09 0.67 -11.08
N GLY A 50 -5.97 0.08 -11.90
CA GLY A 50 -7.33 -0.28 -11.49
C GLY A 50 -7.35 -1.30 -10.35
N VAL A 51 -6.54 -2.35 -10.45
CA VAL A 51 -6.51 -3.42 -9.43
C VAL A 51 -5.95 -2.91 -8.09
N LYS A 52 -4.89 -2.08 -8.11
CA LYS A 52 -4.37 -1.48 -6.87
C LYS A 52 -5.39 -0.60 -6.17
N LEU A 53 -6.12 0.25 -6.92
CA LEU A 53 -7.16 1.11 -6.34
C LEU A 53 -8.28 0.31 -5.67
N LEU A 54 -8.79 -0.73 -6.33
CA LEU A 54 -9.81 -1.61 -5.75
C LEU A 54 -9.33 -2.29 -4.47
N CYS A 55 -8.12 -2.86 -4.48
CA CYS A 55 -7.59 -3.55 -3.30
C CYS A 55 -7.36 -2.62 -2.11
N VAL A 56 -6.84 -1.41 -2.33
CA VAL A 56 -6.69 -0.43 -1.25
C VAL A 56 -8.05 0.02 -0.72
N SER A 57 -9.04 0.22 -1.59
CA SER A 57 -10.41 0.58 -1.17
C SER A 57 -11.06 -0.52 -0.32
N ILE A 58 -10.86 -1.79 -0.66
CA ILE A 58 -11.40 -2.93 0.10
C ILE A 58 -10.64 -3.11 1.42
N CYS A 59 -9.33 -2.87 1.46
CA CYS A 59 -8.55 -2.95 2.69
C CYS A 59 -8.91 -1.86 3.70
N PHE A 60 -9.38 -0.70 3.21
CA PHE A 60 -9.75 0.44 4.06
C PHE A 60 -11.19 0.36 4.59
N PHE A 61 -12.04 -0.46 3.96
CA PHE A 61 -13.44 -0.68 4.36
C PHE A 61 -13.57 -1.89 5.27
#